data_AF-A0A2Z5BV86-F1
#
_entry.id   AF-A0A2Z5BV86-F1
#
_cell.length_a   1.000
_cell.length_b   1.000
_cell.length_c   1.000
_cell.angle_alpha   90.00
_cell.angle_beta   90.00
_cell.angle_gamma   90.00
#
_symmetry.space_group_name_H-M   'P 1'
#
loop_
_entity.id
_entity.type
_entity.pdbx_description
1 polymer ?
#
loop_
_entity_poly.entity_id
_entity_poly.type
_entity_poly.pdbx_seq_one_letter_code
_entity_poly.pdbx_strand_id
1 'polypeptide(L)'
;MSALNNSRASDNPWSKAVSPPSFMTDATRDTFAVMREKGIRRIAVASTMGAGDSWASFNLLFKALIKSSGIRHGYNDHHGVDADVRASDAEWVMVRSVALSDATPRGPVRAAQMEQAKPGFTISRADVARFLLDSLEDDTWLRQAPLIWNARAPR
;
A
#
# COMPACT_ATOMS: atom_id res chain seq x y z
N MET A 1 -1.63 -10.90 7.20
CA MET A 1 -1.52 -9.61 6.46
C MET A 1 -0.29 -8.86 6.94
N SER A 2 0.29 -7.99 6.10
CA SER A 2 1.36 -7.05 6.47
C SER A 2 0.85 -5.62 6.32
N ALA A 3 0.99 -4.81 7.38
CA ALA A 3 0.59 -3.40 7.40
C ALA A 3 1.70 -2.50 7.99
N LEU A 4 2.95 -2.96 7.89
CA LEU A 4 4.12 -2.23 8.37
C LEU A 4 4.34 -0.97 7.53
N ASN A 5 4.90 0.06 8.16
CA ASN A 5 5.18 1.34 7.55
C ASN A 5 6.61 1.79 7.85
N ASN A 6 7.28 2.40 6.86
CA ASN A 6 8.54 3.11 7.07
C ASN A 6 8.25 4.51 7.64
N SER A 7 8.48 4.65 8.94
CA SER A 7 8.00 5.79 9.71
C SER A 7 9.01 6.95 9.75
N ARG A 8 8.46 8.16 9.81
CA ARG A 8 9.18 9.40 10.14
C ARG A 8 8.77 9.83 11.54
N ALA A 9 9.55 10.73 12.15
CA ALA A 9 9.26 11.24 13.50
C ALA A 9 7.91 11.99 13.61
N SER A 10 7.32 12.39 12.48
CA SER A 10 5.99 12.97 12.38
C SER A 10 5.45 12.87 10.95
N ASP A 11 4.16 13.18 10.74
CA ASP A 11 3.53 13.20 9.40
C ASP A 11 4.06 14.31 8.47
N ASN A 12 4.76 15.30 9.00
CA ASN A 12 5.48 16.31 8.21
C ASN A 12 6.42 15.62 7.18
N PRO A 13 6.28 15.89 5.86
CA PRO A 13 7.10 15.25 4.82
C PRO A 13 8.61 15.53 4.92
N TRP A 14 9.01 16.57 5.64
CA TRP A 14 10.41 16.96 5.85
C TRP A 14 10.97 16.42 7.18
N SER A 15 10.17 15.65 7.92
CA SER A 15 10.59 15.04 9.18
C SER A 15 11.61 13.92 8.98
N LYS A 16 12.49 13.75 9.97
CA LYS A 16 13.56 12.75 9.95
C LYS A 16 12.97 11.33 9.89
N ALA A 17 13.52 10.48 9.03
CA ALA A 17 13.24 9.04 9.03
C ALA A 17 13.70 8.40 10.35
N VAL A 18 12.87 7.55 10.94
CA VAL A 18 13.18 6.83 12.19
C VAL A 18 13.27 5.32 11.98
N SER A 19 12.70 4.80 10.91
CA SER A 19 12.87 3.40 10.49
C SER A 19 14.13 3.23 9.62
N PRO A 20 14.76 2.05 9.64
CA PRO A 20 15.77 1.68 8.65
C PRO A 20 15.23 1.84 7.20
N PRO A 21 16.09 2.16 6.22
CA PRO A 21 15.64 2.43 4.84
C PRO A 21 14.88 1.29 4.14
N SER A 22 15.12 0.03 4.52
CA SER A 22 14.51 -1.18 3.97
C SER A 22 13.61 -1.92 4.95
N PHE A 23 13.15 -1.25 6.01
CA PHE A 23 12.41 -1.88 7.10
C PHE A 23 11.23 -2.74 6.64
N MET A 24 10.38 -2.23 5.73
CA MET A 24 9.23 -2.98 5.23
C MET A 24 9.63 -4.12 4.31
N THR A 25 10.62 -3.88 3.45
CA THR A 25 11.18 -4.88 2.54
C THR A 25 11.76 -6.07 3.31
N ASP A 26 12.60 -5.82 4.30
CA ASP A 26 13.25 -6.86 5.10
C ASP A 26 12.20 -7.66 5.89
N ALA A 27 11.23 -6.98 6.52
CA ALA A 27 10.14 -7.65 7.22
C ALA A 27 9.24 -8.49 6.27
N THR A 28 9.08 -8.07 5.01
CA THR A 28 8.35 -8.84 3.99
C THR A 28 9.09 -10.12 3.62
N ARG A 29 10.42 -10.06 3.47
CA ARG A 29 11.28 -11.24 3.23
C ARG A 29 11.22 -12.23 4.38
N ASP A 30 11.33 -11.73 5.62
CA ASP A 30 11.22 -12.56 6.81
C ASP A 30 9.84 -13.22 6.90
N THR A 31 8.78 -12.46 6.57
CA THR A 31 7.41 -12.99 6.51
C THR A 31 7.31 -14.12 5.49
N PHE A 32 7.87 -13.97 4.29
CA PHE A 32 7.87 -15.04 3.28
C PHE A 32 8.68 -16.27 3.70
N ALA A 33 9.79 -16.08 4.40
CA ALA A 33 10.56 -17.20 4.94
C ALA A 33 9.71 -18.04 5.92
N VAL A 34 9.01 -17.37 6.85
CA VAL A 34 8.10 -18.04 7.81
C VAL A 34 6.91 -18.66 7.11
N MET A 35 6.30 -17.96 6.14
CA MET A 35 5.18 -18.49 5.36
C MET A 35 5.53 -19.82 4.69
N ARG A 36 6.71 -19.89 4.05
CA ARG A 36 7.21 -21.12 3.44
C ARG A 36 7.44 -22.22 4.46
N GLU A 37 8.06 -21.92 5.60
CA GLU A 37 8.30 -22.91 6.67
C GLU A 37 6.98 -23.48 7.22
N LYS A 38 5.95 -22.64 7.35
CA LYS A 38 4.66 -23.02 7.94
C LYS A 38 3.61 -23.44 6.91
N GLY A 39 3.93 -23.46 5.63
CA GLY A 39 2.98 -23.78 4.56
C GLY A 39 1.84 -22.77 4.40
N ILE A 40 2.03 -21.53 4.85
CA ILE A 40 1.06 -20.44 4.68
C ILE A 40 1.22 -19.90 3.27
N ARG A 41 0.14 -19.92 2.48
CA ARG A 41 0.20 -19.50 1.07
C ARG A 41 -0.27 -18.07 0.83
N ARG A 42 -1.16 -17.54 1.68
CA ARG A 42 -1.89 -16.30 1.40
C ARG A 42 -1.43 -15.10 2.22
N ILE A 43 -1.29 -13.95 1.57
CA ILE A 43 -0.95 -12.68 2.22
C ILE A 43 -1.62 -11.47 1.55
N ALA A 44 -2.21 -10.59 2.37
CA ALA A 44 -2.59 -9.25 1.96
C ALA A 44 -1.58 -8.24 2.52
N VAL A 45 -1.14 -7.29 1.70
CA VAL A 45 -0.10 -6.31 2.03
C VAL A 45 -0.64 -4.91 1.83
N ALA A 46 -0.57 -4.07 2.86
CA ALA A 46 -0.87 -2.65 2.75
C ALA A 46 0.19 -1.97 1.89
N SER A 47 -0.24 -1.28 0.85
CA SER A 47 0.62 -0.58 -0.10
C SER A 47 0.09 0.84 -0.36
N THR A 48 0.81 1.59 -1.18
CA THR A 48 0.47 2.98 -1.48
C THR A 48 0.37 3.20 -2.99
N MET A 49 -0.54 4.10 -3.39
CA MET A 49 -0.56 4.61 -4.76
C MET A 49 0.82 5.19 -5.10
N GLY A 50 1.37 4.77 -6.25
CA GLY A 50 2.72 5.13 -6.67
C GLY A 50 3.79 4.09 -6.28
N ALA A 51 3.48 3.04 -5.53
CA ALA A 51 4.38 1.89 -5.35
C ALA A 51 4.48 1.05 -6.64
N GLY A 52 5.63 0.41 -6.85
CA GLY A 52 5.90 -0.44 -8.02
C GLY A 52 5.56 0.21 -9.35
N ASP A 53 4.84 -0.54 -10.19
CA ASP A 53 4.35 -0.11 -11.51
C ASP A 53 3.43 1.13 -11.47
N SER A 54 2.70 1.36 -10.37
CA SER A 54 1.82 2.52 -10.24
C SER A 54 2.56 3.85 -10.12
N TRP A 55 3.90 3.85 -9.93
CA TRP A 55 4.72 5.06 -9.98
C TRP A 55 4.56 5.82 -11.30
N ALA A 56 4.38 5.10 -12.42
CA ALA A 56 4.23 5.70 -13.73
C ALA A 56 3.02 6.65 -13.79
N SER A 57 1.98 6.40 -13.00
CA SER A 57 0.75 7.21 -12.96
C SER A 57 0.95 8.62 -12.40
N PHE A 58 2.00 8.87 -11.62
CA PHE A 58 2.27 10.20 -11.09
C PHE A 58 2.84 11.16 -12.13
N ASN A 59 2.36 12.40 -12.10
CA ASN A 59 2.94 13.49 -12.89
C ASN A 59 4.36 13.85 -12.38
N LEU A 60 5.15 14.51 -13.24
CA LEU A 60 6.55 14.83 -12.95
C LEU A 60 6.72 15.74 -11.72
N LEU A 61 5.81 16.69 -11.51
CA LEU A 61 5.86 17.60 -10.38
C LEU A 61 5.70 16.85 -9.05
N PHE A 62 4.73 15.92 -8.99
CA PHE A 62 4.49 15.12 -7.79
C PHE A 62 5.63 14.13 -7.53
N LYS A 63 6.18 13.52 -8.59
CA LYS A 63 7.40 12.70 -8.49
C LYS A 63 8.58 13.50 -7.94
N ALA A 64 8.77 14.75 -8.39
CA ALA A 64 9.82 15.62 -7.89
C ALA A 64 9.64 15.94 -6.41
N LEU A 65 8.42 16.30 -5.98
CA LEU A 65 8.09 16.57 -4.58
C LEU A 65 8.38 15.37 -3.66
N ILE A 66 8.01 14.16 -4.09
CA ILE A 66 8.31 12.94 -3.34
C ILE A 66 9.82 12.74 -3.25
N LYS A 67 10.54 12.84 -4.38
CA LYS A 67 11.99 12.63 -4.44
C LYS A 67 12.78 13.64 -3.61
N SER A 68 12.28 14.87 -3.47
CA SER A 68 12.93 15.95 -2.72
C SER A 68 12.54 16.01 -1.23
N SER A 69 11.65 15.14 -0.75
CA SER A 69 11.19 15.13 0.64
C SER A 69 11.53 13.81 1.34
N GLY A 70 11.36 13.76 2.66
CA GLY A 70 11.53 12.54 3.46
C GLY A 70 10.51 11.44 3.13
N ILE A 71 9.45 11.75 2.39
CA ILE A 71 8.48 10.77 1.87
C ILE A 71 9.17 9.75 0.95
N ARG A 72 10.23 10.16 0.23
CA ARG A 72 11.06 9.28 -0.62
C ARG A 72 11.42 7.96 0.04
N HIS A 73 11.75 7.96 1.32
CA HIS A 73 12.18 6.75 2.04
C HIS A 73 11.06 5.70 2.08
N GLY A 74 9.84 6.12 2.43
CA GLY A 74 8.68 5.23 2.41
C GLY A 74 8.35 4.71 1.02
N TYR A 75 8.42 5.55 -0.01
CA TYR A 75 8.20 5.10 -1.40
C TYR A 75 9.26 4.10 -1.86
N ASN A 76 10.54 4.36 -1.60
CA ASN A 76 11.62 3.43 -1.96
C ASN A 76 11.42 2.05 -1.31
N ASP A 77 11.03 2.03 -0.05
CA ASP A 77 10.80 0.79 0.68
C ASP A 77 9.52 0.09 0.18
N HIS A 78 8.44 0.82 -0.14
CA HIS A 78 7.27 0.25 -0.83
C HIS A 78 7.61 -0.32 -2.21
N HIS A 79 8.56 0.26 -2.96
CA HIS A 79 9.03 -0.32 -4.22
C HIS A 79 9.75 -1.66 -4.00
N GLY A 80 10.53 -1.77 -2.92
CA GLY A 80 11.17 -3.03 -2.51
C GLY A 80 10.15 -4.11 -2.16
N VAL A 81 9.16 -3.76 -1.32
CA VAL A 81 8.03 -4.65 -0.99
C VAL A 81 7.29 -5.11 -2.25
N ASP A 82 6.96 -4.20 -3.18
CA ASP A 82 6.25 -4.54 -4.42
C ASP A 82 7.04 -5.56 -5.25
N ALA A 83 8.35 -5.35 -5.40
CA ALA A 83 9.22 -6.25 -6.13
C ALA A 83 9.28 -7.65 -5.49
N ASP A 84 9.50 -7.73 -4.18
CA ASP A 84 9.61 -9.01 -3.45
C ASP A 84 8.27 -9.76 -3.45
N VAL A 85 7.15 -9.07 -3.25
CA VAL A 85 5.82 -9.68 -3.28
C VAL A 85 5.51 -10.25 -4.67
N ARG A 86 5.79 -9.49 -5.74
CA ARG A 86 5.56 -9.96 -7.11
C ARG A 86 6.45 -11.15 -7.50
N ALA A 87 7.68 -11.19 -7.00
CA ALA A 87 8.61 -12.29 -7.24
C ALA A 87 8.28 -13.56 -6.44
N SER A 88 7.45 -13.47 -5.39
CA SER A 88 7.08 -14.61 -4.55
C SER A 88 6.11 -15.59 -5.24
N ASP A 89 6.07 -16.81 -4.71
CA ASP A 89 5.08 -17.83 -5.04
C ASP A 89 3.78 -17.74 -4.20
N ALA A 90 3.70 -16.77 -3.28
CA ALA A 90 2.53 -16.56 -2.42
C ALA A 90 1.29 -16.12 -3.21
N GLU A 91 0.11 -16.54 -2.73
CA GLU A 91 -1.19 -15.99 -3.09
C GLU A 91 -1.32 -14.58 -2.46
N TRP A 92 -1.00 -13.54 -3.23
CA TRP A 92 -0.88 -12.19 -2.68
C TRP A 92 -1.95 -11.21 -3.19
N VAL A 93 -2.27 -10.21 -2.36
CA VAL A 93 -3.00 -8.99 -2.74
C VAL A 93 -2.26 -7.78 -2.19
N MET A 94 -1.88 -6.81 -3.04
CA MET A 94 -1.24 -5.56 -2.61
C MET A 94 -2.24 -4.40 -2.65
N VAL A 95 -2.81 -4.08 -1.49
CA VAL A 95 -3.87 -3.08 -1.39
C VAL A 95 -3.26 -1.68 -1.39
N ARG A 96 -3.26 -1.02 -2.56
CA ARG A 96 -2.74 0.34 -2.72
C ARG A 96 -3.78 1.34 -2.24
N SER A 97 -3.41 2.22 -1.34
CA SER A 97 -4.31 3.25 -0.82
C SER A 97 -3.96 4.64 -1.36
N VAL A 98 -4.98 5.48 -1.50
CA VAL A 98 -4.84 6.94 -1.52
C VAL A 98 -4.53 7.46 -0.10
N ALA A 99 -4.53 8.78 0.12
CA ALA A 99 -4.17 9.34 1.43
C ALA A 99 -5.06 8.77 2.56
N LEU A 100 -4.43 8.31 3.63
CA LEU A 100 -5.14 7.78 4.79
C LEU A 100 -5.79 8.91 5.60
N SER A 101 -6.96 8.63 6.15
CA SER A 101 -7.74 9.54 6.98
C SER A 101 -8.18 8.86 8.27
N ASP A 102 -8.16 9.60 9.39
CA ASP A 102 -8.71 9.16 10.68
C ASP A 102 -10.19 9.52 10.84
N ALA A 103 -10.73 10.35 9.95
CA ALA A 103 -12.16 10.64 9.94
C ALA A 103 -12.99 9.39 9.60
N THR A 104 -14.18 9.33 10.18
CA THR A 104 -15.21 8.32 9.88
C THR A 104 -15.43 8.20 8.36
N PRO A 105 -15.61 6.97 7.82
CA PRO A 105 -15.86 6.75 6.41
C PRO A 105 -16.96 7.68 5.86
N ARG A 106 -16.64 8.43 4.80
CA ARG A 106 -17.55 9.41 4.17
C ARG A 106 -18.30 8.87 2.95
N GLY A 107 -18.24 7.58 2.69
CA GLY A 107 -18.86 6.95 1.52
C GLY A 107 -18.32 5.54 1.26
N PRO A 108 -18.92 4.80 0.30
CA PRO A 108 -18.55 3.41 0.06
C PRO A 108 -17.11 3.29 -0.44
N VAL A 109 -16.46 2.19 -0.07
CA VAL A 109 -15.15 1.82 -0.61
C VAL A 109 -15.31 1.48 -2.09
N ARG A 110 -14.37 1.98 -2.90
CA ARG A 110 -14.19 1.64 -4.30
C ARG A 110 -12.80 1.04 -4.47
N ALA A 111 -12.70 0.07 -5.35
CA ALA A 111 -11.45 -0.60 -5.69
C ALA A 111 -11.38 -0.77 -7.20
N ALA A 112 -10.22 -0.49 -7.79
CA ALA A 112 -9.97 -0.71 -9.21
C ALA A 112 -8.47 -0.90 -9.45
N GLN A 113 -8.13 -1.57 -10.55
CA GLN A 113 -6.79 -1.51 -11.11
C GLN A 113 -6.43 -0.06 -11.50
N MET A 114 -5.14 0.27 -11.48
CA MET A 114 -4.66 1.64 -11.58
C MET A 114 -5.11 2.33 -12.87
N GLU A 115 -5.15 1.59 -13.99
CA GLU A 115 -5.49 2.10 -15.32
C GLU A 115 -6.98 2.46 -15.47
N GLN A 116 -7.85 1.82 -14.67
CA GLN A 116 -9.30 2.01 -14.69
C GLN A 116 -9.79 2.91 -13.54
N ALA A 117 -8.90 3.23 -12.59
CA ALA A 117 -9.26 3.98 -11.40
C ALA A 117 -9.55 5.46 -11.71
N LYS A 118 -10.60 5.99 -11.08
CA LYS A 118 -10.87 7.43 -10.94
C LYS A 118 -10.91 7.76 -9.46
N PRO A 119 -9.75 7.79 -8.78
CA PRO A 119 -9.70 7.76 -7.33
C PRO A 119 -10.17 9.07 -6.71
N GLY A 120 -10.84 8.95 -5.56
CA GLY A 120 -11.00 10.05 -4.62
C GLY A 120 -9.67 10.34 -3.90
N PHE A 121 -9.65 11.36 -3.04
CA PHE A 121 -8.41 11.80 -2.39
C PHE A 121 -8.04 10.99 -1.16
N THR A 122 -9.03 10.42 -0.46
CA THR A 122 -8.81 9.82 0.86
C THR A 122 -9.49 8.47 1.01
N ILE A 123 -8.94 7.65 1.89
CA ILE A 123 -9.60 6.46 2.44
C ILE A 123 -9.43 6.41 3.96
N SER A 124 -10.45 5.95 4.68
CA SER A 124 -10.35 5.75 6.13
C SER A 124 -9.42 4.57 6.45
N ARG A 125 -8.66 4.65 7.55
CA ARG A 125 -7.83 3.51 8.01
C ARG A 125 -8.66 2.27 8.31
N ALA A 126 -9.88 2.47 8.83
CA ALA A 126 -10.82 1.39 9.11
C ALA A 126 -11.23 0.64 7.83
N ASP A 127 -11.49 1.35 6.73
CA ASP A 127 -11.84 0.72 5.46
C ASP A 127 -10.65 0.00 4.81
N VAL A 128 -9.42 0.53 4.97
CA VAL A 128 -8.21 -0.17 4.51
C VAL A 128 -8.05 -1.49 5.27
N ALA A 129 -8.18 -1.47 6.59
CA ALA A 129 -8.10 -2.68 7.42
C ALA A 129 -9.17 -3.71 7.01
N ARG A 130 -10.42 -3.27 6.81
CA ARG A 130 -11.49 -4.15 6.33
C ARG A 130 -11.19 -4.75 4.96
N PHE A 131 -10.77 -3.93 4.00
CA PHE A 131 -10.44 -4.40 2.65
C PHE A 131 -9.27 -5.40 2.64
N LEU A 132 -8.26 -5.21 3.49
CA LEU A 132 -7.16 -6.15 3.66
C LEU A 132 -7.64 -7.52 4.18
N LEU A 133 -8.58 -7.53 5.13
CA LEU A 133 -9.17 -8.76 5.66
C LEU A 133 -10.04 -9.44 4.61
N ASP A 134 -10.93 -8.69 3.95
CA ASP A 134 -11.78 -9.21 2.88
C ASP A 134 -10.94 -9.84 1.75
N SER A 135 -9.80 -9.25 1.41
CA SER A 135 -8.86 -9.77 0.40
C SER A 135 -8.16 -11.08 0.78
N LEU A 136 -8.23 -11.50 2.04
CA LEU A 136 -7.74 -12.83 2.45
C LEU A 136 -8.80 -13.91 2.23
N GLU A 137 -10.08 -13.54 2.27
CA GLU A 137 -11.23 -14.45 2.17
C GLU A 137 -11.76 -14.56 0.74
N ASP A 138 -11.52 -13.55 -0.10
CA ASP A 138 -12.04 -13.45 -1.46
C ASP A 138 -10.92 -13.36 -2.52
N ASP A 139 -11.09 -14.09 -3.62
CA ASP A 139 -10.08 -14.24 -4.68
C ASP A 139 -10.17 -13.17 -5.80
N THR A 140 -11.09 -12.20 -5.71
CA THR A 140 -11.31 -11.15 -6.73
C THR A 140 -10.01 -10.42 -7.09
N TRP A 141 -9.15 -10.19 -6.11
CA TRP A 141 -7.89 -9.46 -6.25
C TRP A 141 -6.66 -10.36 -6.15
N LEU A 142 -6.81 -11.68 -6.28
CA LEU A 142 -5.71 -12.61 -6.19
C LEU A 142 -4.63 -12.26 -7.23
N ARG A 143 -3.38 -12.14 -6.77
CA ARG A 143 -2.20 -11.72 -7.54
C ARG A 143 -2.34 -10.33 -8.18
N GLN A 144 -3.10 -9.44 -7.55
CA GLN A 144 -3.35 -8.09 -8.04
C GLN A 144 -3.04 -7.00 -7.00
N ALA A 145 -2.89 -5.76 -7.50
CA ALA A 145 -2.54 -4.60 -6.69
C ALA A 145 -3.58 -3.46 -6.81
N PRO A 146 -4.83 -3.67 -6.34
CA PRO A 146 -5.91 -2.70 -6.51
C PRO A 146 -5.62 -1.39 -5.77
N LEU A 147 -6.02 -0.27 -6.40
CA LEU A 147 -6.12 1.04 -5.74
C LEU A 147 -7.48 1.17 -5.07
N ILE A 148 -7.50 1.56 -3.79
CA ILE A 148 -8.72 1.74 -3.00
C ILE A 148 -8.91 3.18 -2.51
N TRP A 149 -10.15 3.65 -2.52
CA TRP A 149 -10.56 4.97 -2.04
C TRP A 149 -11.99 4.99 -1.51
N ASN A 150 -12.35 5.95 -0.65
CA ASN A 150 -13.76 6.23 -0.36
C ASN A 150 -14.34 7.13 -1.46
N ALA A 151 -15.47 6.74 -2.06
CA ALA A 151 -16.22 7.63 -2.95
C ALA A 151 -16.76 8.85 -2.18
N ARG A 152 -16.92 9.99 -2.86
CA ARG A 152 -17.70 11.11 -2.29
C ARG A 152 -19.13 10.63 -2.06
N ALA A 153 -19.69 10.87 -0.87
CA ALA A 153 -21.13 10.72 -0.66
C ALA A 153 -21.88 11.56 -1.72
N PRO A 154 -22.98 11.03 -2.29
CA PRO A 154 -23.89 11.88 -3.05
C PRO A 154 -24.34 13.03 -2.15
N ARG A 155 -24.36 14.24 -2.72
CA ARG A 155 -24.96 15.41 -2.07
C ARG A 155 -26.46 15.26 -2.01
#